data_AF-A0A3A0A218-F1
#
_entry.id   AF-A0A3A0A218-F1
#
_cell.length_a   1.000
_cell.length_b   1.000
_cell.length_c   1.000
_cell.angle_alpha   90.00
_cell.angle_beta   90.00
_cell.angle_gamma   90.00
#
_symmetry.space_group_name_H-M   'P 1'
#
loop_
_entity.id
_entity.type
_entity.pdbx_description
1 polymer ?
#
loop_
_entity_poly.entity_id
_entity_poly.type
_entity_poly.pdbx_seq_one_letter_code
_entity_poly.pdbx_strand_id
1 'polypeptide(L)' 'IGYYKYQWWGRLKPDGSYDFMAIGHLGQRIYVSPQYRAVAVRFGISDEGVDAWEEVLASVITKVQ' A
#
# COMPACT_ATOMS: atom_id res chain seq x y z
N ILE A 1 7.44 6.78 -10.13
CA ILE A 1 8.32 6.74 -8.93
C ILE A 1 7.72 7.66 -7.90
N GLY A 2 7.28 7.12 -6.76
CA GLY A 2 6.82 7.93 -5.64
C GLY A 2 7.93 8.10 -4.59
N TYR A 3 7.77 9.06 -3.70
CA TYR A 3 8.82 9.54 -2.80
C TYR A 3 8.88 8.72 -1.50
N TYR A 4 10.03 8.74 -0.80
CA TYR A 4 10.13 8.28 0.58
C TYR A 4 10.30 9.47 1.52
N LYS A 5 9.41 9.63 2.51
CA LYS A 5 9.49 10.72 3.49
C LYS A 5 8.81 10.32 4.79
N TYR A 6 9.36 10.78 5.92
CA TYR A 6 8.80 10.53 7.26
C TYR A 6 8.56 9.04 7.57
N GLN A 7 9.42 8.15 7.04
CA GLN A 7 9.30 6.69 7.16
C GLN A 7 8.11 6.07 6.40
N TRP A 8 7.57 6.76 5.41
CA TRP A 8 6.51 6.28 4.53
C TRP A 8 6.96 6.29 3.07
N TRP A 9 6.55 5.27 2.34
CA TRP A 9 6.57 5.24 0.89
C TRP A 9 5.30 5.89 0.35
N GLY A 10 5.46 6.90 -0.51
CA GLY A 10 4.38 7.45 -1.32
C GLY A 10 4.29 6.71 -2.64
N ARG A 11 3.08 6.34 -3.06
CA ARG A 11 2.78 5.73 -4.36
C ARG A 11 1.96 6.70 -5.19
N LEU A 12 2.60 7.31 -6.19
CA LEU A 12 1.93 8.18 -7.16
C LEU A 12 0.99 7.34 -8.04
N LYS A 13 -0.26 7.75 -8.14
CA LYS A 13 -1.27 7.15 -9.03
C LYS A 13 -1.36 7.90 -10.37
N PRO A 14 -1.96 7.29 -11.41
CA PRO A 14 -2.12 7.93 -12.71
C PRO A 14 -2.89 9.26 -12.67
N ASP A 15 -3.77 9.45 -11.70
CA ASP A 15 -4.57 10.68 -11.52
C ASP A 15 -3.82 11.80 -10.77
N GLY A 16 -2.54 11.60 -10.44
CA GLY A 16 -1.72 12.57 -9.71
C GLY A 16 -1.87 12.51 -8.19
N SER A 17 -2.81 11.71 -7.67
CA SER A 17 -2.96 11.52 -6.22
C SER A 17 -1.99 10.47 -5.68
N TYR A 18 -1.89 10.39 -4.35
CA TYR A 18 -0.96 9.48 -3.67
C TYR A 18 -1.69 8.55 -2.72
N ASP A 19 -1.26 7.30 -2.72
CA ASP A 19 -1.46 6.38 -1.60
C ASP A 19 -0.14 6.28 -0.80
N PHE A 20 -0.23 5.83 0.45
CA PHE A 20 0.92 5.77 1.36
C PHE A 20 1.06 4.38 1.95
N MET A 21 2.29 3.92 2.15
CA MET A 21 2.54 2.64 2.80
C MET A 21 3.78 2.62 3.69
N ALA A 22 3.67 1.84 4.77
CA ALA A 22 4.78 1.41 5.60
C ALA A 22 4.98 -0.09 5.41
N ILE A 23 6.24 -0.51 5.28
CA ILE A 23 6.65 -1.86 4.88
C ILE A 23 7.52 -2.46 5.98
N GLY A 24 7.08 -3.59 6.53
CA GLY A 24 7.88 -4.45 7.40
C GLY A 24 8.58 -5.57 6.62
N HIS A 25 9.69 -6.04 7.17
CA HIS A 25 10.60 -6.99 6.53
C HIS A 25 9.94 -8.31 6.11
N LEU A 26 8.99 -8.84 6.89
CA LEU A 26 8.38 -10.15 6.64
C LEU A 26 6.96 -10.02 6.08
N GLY A 27 6.77 -9.06 5.17
CA GLY A 27 5.48 -8.90 4.53
C GLY A 27 4.44 -8.08 5.33
N GLN A 28 4.81 -7.50 6.46
CA GLN A 28 3.89 -6.58 7.15
C GLN A 28 3.67 -5.33 6.31
N ARG A 29 2.43 -4.86 6.21
CA ARG A 29 2.08 -3.65 5.46
C ARG A 29 1.02 -2.86 6.19
N ILE A 30 1.18 -1.55 6.21
CA ILE A 30 0.08 -0.60 6.43
C ILE A 30 -0.06 0.16 5.11
N TYR A 31 -1.25 0.13 4.51
CA TYR A 31 -1.55 0.82 3.26
C TYR A 31 -2.70 1.79 3.47
N VAL A 32 -2.51 3.05 3.12
CA VAL A 32 -3.48 4.13 3.32
C VAL A 32 -3.85 4.69 1.97
N SER A 33 -5.14 4.65 1.63
CA SER A 33 -5.69 5.33 0.45
C SER A 33 -6.64 6.45 0.85
N PRO A 34 -6.19 7.72 0.82
CA PRO A 34 -7.04 8.85 1.16
C PRO A 34 -8.26 8.99 0.24
N GLN A 35 -8.08 8.73 -1.06
CA GLN A 35 -9.14 8.86 -2.07
C GLN A 35 -10.32 7.94 -1.78
N TYR A 36 -10.04 6.72 -1.34
CA TYR A 36 -11.05 5.72 -0.98
C TYR A 36 -11.39 5.73 0.52
N ARG A 37 -10.82 6.65 1.30
CA ARG A 37 -10.99 6.75 2.77
C ARG A 37 -10.78 5.40 3.46
N ALA A 38 -9.77 4.65 3.00
CA ALA A 38 -9.56 3.27 3.40
C ALA A 38 -8.13 3.05 3.90
N VAL A 39 -8.01 2.13 4.86
CA VAL A 39 -6.73 1.59 5.34
C VAL A 39 -6.78 0.08 5.24
N ALA A 40 -5.74 -0.51 4.66
CA ALA A 40 -5.52 -1.96 4.69
C ALA A 40 -4.31 -2.28 5.56
N VAL A 41 -4.44 -3.31 6.39
CA VAL A 41 -3.37 -3.79 7.28
C VAL A 41 -3.12 -5.26 7.00
N ARG A 42 -1.85 -5.61 6.77
CA ARG A 42 -1.39 -6.99 6.60
C ARG A 42 -0.39 -7.33 7.69
N PHE A 43 -0.66 -8.39 8.45
CA PHE A 43 0.25 -8.94 9.47
C PHE A 43 1.08 -10.10 8.91
N GLY A 44 1.80 -9.85 7.81
CA GLY A 44 2.58 -10.89 7.14
C GLY A 44 3.67 -11.49 8.04
N ILE A 45 4.02 -12.75 7.76
CA ILE A 45 5.23 -13.43 8.26
C ILE A 45 6.19 -13.82 7.12
N SER A 46 5.77 -13.57 5.87
CA SER A 46 6.59 -13.57 4.65
C SER A 46 5.81 -12.83 3.55
N ASP A 47 6.39 -12.68 2.37
CA ASP A 47 5.67 -12.15 1.19
C ASP A 47 4.86 -13.23 0.45
N GLU A 48 4.95 -14.51 0.84
CA GLU A 48 4.14 -15.62 0.31
C GLU A 48 4.16 -15.75 -1.22
N GLY A 49 5.28 -15.38 -1.87
CA GLY A 49 5.44 -15.43 -3.32
C GLY A 49 4.73 -14.30 -4.08
N VAL A 50 4.28 -13.25 -3.39
CA VAL A 50 3.69 -12.05 -4.00
C VAL A 50 4.73 -10.95 -4.11
N ASP A 51 5.03 -10.52 -5.33
CA ASP A 51 6.06 -9.53 -5.60
C ASP A 51 5.65 -8.10 -5.22
N ALA A 52 4.36 -7.76 -5.34
CA ALA A 52 3.85 -6.40 -5.20
C ALA A 52 2.57 -6.34 -4.34
N TRP A 53 2.72 -6.51 -3.03
CA TRP A 53 1.60 -6.44 -2.08
C TRP A 53 0.82 -5.12 -2.15
N GLU A 54 1.47 -4.01 -2.47
CA GLU A 54 0.84 -2.70 -2.64
C GLU A 54 -0.18 -2.64 -3.78
N GLU A 55 0.03 -3.41 -4.85
CA GLU A 55 -0.93 -3.50 -5.96
C GLU A 55 -2.12 -4.35 -5.57
N VAL A 56 -1.86 -5.46 -4.87
CA VAL A 56 -2.90 -6.33 -4.32
C VAL A 56 -3.79 -5.53 -3.38
N LEU A 57 -3.21 -4.81 -2.41
CA LEU A 57 -3.95 -4.01 -1.43
C LEU A 57 -4.74 -2.87 -2.10
N ALA A 58 -4.14 -2.17 -3.08
CA ALA A 58 -4.85 -1.16 -3.87
C ALA A 58 -6.05 -1.75 -4.62
N SER A 59 -5.88 -2.95 -5.20
CA SER A 59 -6.94 -3.64 -5.96
C SER A 59 -8.08 -4.09 -5.05
N VAL A 60 -7.78 -4.55 -3.84
CA VAL A 60 -8.80 -4.94 -2.85
C VAL A 60 -9.60 -3.71 -2.43
N ILE A 61 -8.93 -2.60 -2.06
CA ILE A 61 -9.58 -1.35 -1.69
C ILE A 61 -10.52 -0.85 -2.80
N THR A 62 -10.04 -0.86 -4.05
CA THR A 62 -10.83 -0.39 -5.21
C THR A 62 -12.04 -1.28 -5.47
N LYS A 63 -11.97 -2.58 -5.17
CA LYS A 63 -13.07 -3.53 -5.40
C LYS A 63 -14.15 -3.52 -4.30
N VAL A 64 -13.85 -2.99 -3.12
CA VAL A 64 -14.78 -2.95 -1.97
C VAL A 64 -15.45 -1.58 -1.78
N GLN A 65 -15.19 -0.62 -2.67
CA GLN A 65 -15.84 0.69 -2.73
C GLN A 65 -16.71 0.77 -3.98
#